data_AF-A0A0F6SEI0-F1
#
_entry.id   AF-A0A0F6SEI0-F1
#
_cell.length_a   1.000
_cell.length_b   1.000
_cell.length_c   1.000
_cell.angle_alpha   90.00
_cell.angle_beta   90.00
_cell.angle_gamma   90.00
#
_symmetry.space_group_name_H-M   'P 1'
#
loop_
_entity.id
_entity.type
_entity.pdbx_description
1 polymer ?
#
loop_
_entity_poly.entity_id
_entity_poly.type
_entity_poly.pdbx_seq_one_letter_code
_entity_poly.pdbx_strand_id
1 'polypeptide(L)'
;MLQDALLPWGARLVMGGATLEIGVAAGAGEGSRVRTLLLAMVVGIAALLAVAVVRNRSARAESLRDGSLEPSGLFDAAGDCADAADARDEGAESLRVARARGERFRYDYQDGIAAVSAYSRAEQCFLAAGAVPAAERAQREGHAMREEIEGTYRRLRLSLQQSLDRGDDATALATLRELRELTHHRRDDYTAHLAELERELQLDLGLLLDDDDAR
;
A
#
# COMPACT_ATOMS: atom_id res chain seq x y z
N MET A 1 24.54 -84.43 -6.11
CA MET A 1 23.19 -83.91 -5.79
C MET A 1 23.21 -83.41 -4.35
N LEU A 2 23.49 -82.12 -4.14
CA LEU A 2 23.32 -81.49 -2.83
C LEU A 2 21.88 -80.99 -2.76
N GLN A 3 21.13 -81.49 -1.78
CA GLN A 3 19.78 -81.02 -1.48
C GLN A 3 19.88 -79.74 -0.66
N ASP A 4 19.20 -78.68 -1.12
CA ASP A 4 19.01 -77.43 -0.40
C ASP A 4 18.22 -77.69 0.90
N ALA A 5 18.92 -77.86 2.01
CA ALA A 5 18.32 -77.93 3.33
C ALA A 5 18.02 -76.50 3.82
N LEU A 6 16.84 -75.98 3.48
CA LEU A 6 16.30 -74.75 4.05
C LEU A 6 16.03 -74.96 5.55
N LEU A 7 16.68 -74.17 6.39
CA LEU A 7 16.50 -74.21 7.85
C LEU A 7 15.12 -73.64 8.25
N PRO A 8 14.38 -74.30 9.15
CA PRO A 8 13.08 -73.81 9.62
C PRO A 8 13.25 -72.55 10.48
N TRP A 9 12.26 -71.66 10.37
CA TRP A 9 12.20 -70.43 11.18
C TRP A 9 12.18 -70.74 12.69
N GLY A 10 12.98 -70.01 13.46
CA GLY A 10 13.14 -70.22 14.91
C GLY A 10 14.24 -71.21 15.29
N ALA A 11 15.02 -71.73 14.34
CA ALA A 11 16.17 -72.60 14.65
C ALA A 11 17.29 -71.83 15.38
N ARG A 12 17.82 -72.43 16.45
CA ARG A 12 19.04 -71.95 17.14
C ARG A 12 20.26 -72.67 16.58
N LEU A 13 21.22 -71.90 16.08
CA LEU A 13 22.53 -72.41 15.69
C LEU A 13 23.52 -72.07 16.80
N VAL A 14 24.17 -73.10 17.34
CA VAL A 14 25.23 -72.97 18.35
C VAL A 14 26.55 -73.28 17.66
N MET A 15 27.38 -72.26 17.45
CA MET A 15 28.74 -72.44 16.92
C MET A 15 29.74 -71.94 17.95
N GLY A 16 30.50 -72.87 18.54
CA GLY A 16 31.78 -72.59 19.23
C GLY A 16 31.81 -71.53 20.32
N GLY A 17 30.67 -71.20 20.94
CA GLY A 17 30.56 -70.20 22.01
C GLY A 17 29.61 -69.03 21.72
N ALA A 18 29.07 -68.91 20.51
CA ALA A 18 28.06 -67.90 20.16
C ALA A 18 26.73 -68.56 19.76
N THR A 19 25.63 -68.08 20.34
CA THR A 19 24.25 -68.44 20.01
C THR A 19 23.65 -67.36 19.12
N LEU A 20 23.26 -67.71 17.90
CA LEU A 20 22.53 -66.81 17.01
C LEU A 20 21.03 -67.14 17.08
N GLU A 21 20.21 -66.21 17.57
CA GLU A 21 18.75 -66.27 17.46
C GLU A 21 18.28 -65.36 16.31
N ILE A 22 17.56 -65.94 15.35
CA ILE A 22 16.97 -65.23 14.22
C ILE A 22 15.49 -65.00 14.55
N GLY A 23 15.18 -63.79 14.99
CA GLY A 23 13.81 -63.30 15.21
C GLY A 23 13.51 -62.11 14.30
N VAL A 24 12.25 -61.96 13.89
CA VAL A 24 11.80 -60.76 13.18
C VAL A 24 11.68 -59.63 14.20
N ALA A 25 12.49 -58.59 14.06
CA ALA A 25 12.28 -57.36 14.81
C ALA A 25 10.95 -56.75 14.34
N ALA A 26 9.89 -56.92 15.13
CA ALA A 26 8.66 -56.17 14.95
C ALA A 26 8.99 -54.68 15.13
N GLY A 27 9.16 -53.96 14.01
CA GLY A 27 9.37 -52.52 13.99
C GLY A 27 8.15 -51.80 14.53
N ALA A 28 8.06 -51.68 15.85
CA ALA A 28 7.02 -50.95 16.54
C ALA A 28 7.30 -49.44 16.47
N GLY A 29 6.47 -48.71 15.72
CA GLY A 29 6.10 -47.33 16.07
C GLY A 29 6.91 -46.16 15.50
N GLU A 30 7.91 -46.37 14.65
CA GLU A 30 8.76 -45.27 14.16
C GLU A 30 8.04 -44.36 13.15
N GLY A 31 7.23 -44.93 12.25
CA GLY A 31 6.48 -44.15 11.24
C GLY A 31 5.37 -43.25 11.79
N SER A 32 4.82 -43.57 12.97
CA SER A 32 3.80 -42.75 13.64
C SER A 32 4.41 -41.49 14.25
N ARG A 33 5.53 -41.63 14.97
CA ARG A 33 6.23 -40.49 15.61
C ARG A 33 6.79 -39.51 14.58
N VAL A 34 7.35 -40.01 13.46
CA VAL A 34 7.84 -39.17 12.37
C VAL A 34 6.69 -38.39 11.72
N ARG A 35 5.53 -39.03 11.48
CA ARG A 35 4.33 -38.33 10.97
C ARG A 35 3.82 -37.26 11.94
N THR A 36 3.77 -37.54 13.25
CA THR A 36 3.34 -36.56 14.26
C THR A 36 4.31 -35.39 14.35
N LEU A 37 5.62 -35.62 14.27
CA LEU A 37 6.64 -34.56 14.24
C LEU A 37 6.55 -33.71 12.98
N LEU A 38 6.34 -34.32 11.80
CA LEU A 38 6.14 -33.59 10.54
C LEU A 38 4.88 -32.73 10.58
N LEU A 39 3.76 -33.25 11.08
CA LEU A 39 2.53 -32.48 11.25
C LEU A 39 2.72 -31.31 12.23
N ALA A 40 3.38 -31.54 13.36
CA ALA A 40 3.69 -30.49 14.32
C ALA A 40 4.58 -29.39 13.72
N MET A 41 5.58 -29.76 12.90
CA MET A 41 6.43 -28.82 12.19
C MET A 41 5.63 -27.99 11.18
N VAL A 42 4.79 -28.61 10.36
CA VAL A 42 3.96 -27.90 9.36
C VAL A 42 3.00 -26.92 10.03
N VAL A 43 2.34 -27.34 11.11
CA VAL A 43 1.45 -26.45 11.88
C VAL A 43 2.25 -25.30 12.51
N GLY A 44 3.43 -25.58 13.05
CA GLY A 44 4.32 -24.56 13.60
C GLY A 44 4.75 -23.53 12.55
N ILE A 45 5.13 -23.98 11.35
CA ILE A 45 5.51 -23.10 10.24
C ILE A 45 4.30 -22.28 9.77
N ALA A 46 3.13 -22.90 9.61
CA ALA A 46 1.92 -22.20 9.21
C ALA A 46 1.51 -21.11 10.23
N ALA A 47 1.63 -21.41 11.53
CA ALA A 47 1.38 -20.44 12.59
C ALA A 47 2.38 -19.28 12.56
N LEU A 48 3.67 -19.56 12.35
CA LEU A 48 4.71 -18.52 12.21
C LEU A 48 4.46 -17.63 10.99
N LEU A 49 4.08 -18.21 9.85
CA LEU A 49 3.73 -17.46 8.64
C LEU A 49 2.51 -16.57 8.87
N ALA A 50 1.46 -17.09 9.51
CA ALA A 50 0.28 -16.30 9.84
C ALA A 50 0.62 -15.10 10.76
N VAL A 51 1.46 -15.31 11.78
CA VAL A 51 1.94 -14.23 12.66
C VAL A 51 2.76 -13.20 11.88
N ALA A 52 3.65 -13.65 10.99
CA ALA A 52 4.45 -12.75 10.16
C ALA A 52 3.59 -11.86 9.26
N VAL A 53 2.55 -12.43 8.62
CA VAL A 53 1.61 -11.68 7.76
C VAL A 53 0.84 -10.64 8.57
N VAL A 54 0.31 -11.00 9.74
CA VAL A 54 -0.41 -10.06 10.61
C VAL A 54 0.51 -8.93 11.06
N ARG A 55 1.75 -9.24 11.46
CA ARG A 55 2.72 -8.24 11.92
C ARG A 55 3.13 -7.28 10.79
N ASN A 56 3.25 -7.78 9.56
CA ASN A 56 3.57 -6.95 8.41
C ASN A 56 2.42 -5.97 8.09
N ARG A 57 1.17 -6.45 8.11
CA ARG A 57 -0.02 -5.62 7.89
C ARG A 57 -0.14 -4.49 8.91
N SER A 58 0.06 -4.81 10.19
CA SER A 58 0.04 -3.78 11.25
C SER A 58 1.13 -2.73 11.05
N ALA A 59 2.34 -3.14 10.65
CA ALA A 59 3.44 -2.20 10.41
C ALA A 59 3.15 -1.23 9.25
N ARG A 60 2.55 -1.73 8.14
CA ARG A 60 2.13 -0.90 7.00
C ARG A 60 1.12 0.16 7.44
N ALA A 61 0.06 -0.25 8.15
CA ALA A 61 -0.97 0.67 8.62
C ALA A 61 -0.44 1.66 9.67
N GLU A 62 0.51 1.24 10.50
CA GLU A 62 1.13 2.10 11.52
C GLU A 62 2.01 3.18 10.91
N SER A 63 2.75 2.87 9.84
CA SER A 63 3.56 3.87 9.11
C SER A 63 2.73 5.05 8.57
N LEU A 64 1.46 4.82 8.23
CA LEU A 64 0.55 5.88 7.77
C LEU A 64 -0.06 6.71 8.91
N ARG A 65 -0.14 6.14 10.12
CA ARG A 65 -0.67 6.79 11.33
C ARG A 65 0.35 7.67 12.05
N ASP A 66 1.61 7.24 12.06
CA ASP A 66 2.68 7.95 12.76
C ASP A 66 2.85 9.39 12.26
N GLY A 67 2.38 9.71 11.05
CA GLY A 67 2.38 11.06 10.50
C GLY A 67 3.77 11.62 10.24
N SER A 68 4.82 10.85 10.56
CA SER A 68 6.22 11.19 10.34
C SER A 68 6.56 11.35 8.85
N LEU A 69 5.70 10.82 7.97
CA LEU A 69 5.79 10.95 6.52
C LEU A 69 4.70 11.88 5.95
N GLU A 70 3.99 12.71 6.72
CA GLU A 70 2.95 13.57 6.14
C GLU A 70 3.56 14.57 5.13
N PRO A 71 3.00 14.73 3.91
CA PRO A 71 3.56 15.62 2.90
C PRO A 71 3.55 17.05 3.40
N SER A 72 4.53 17.83 2.97
CA SER A 72 4.76 19.21 3.39
C SER A 72 3.71 20.17 2.81
N GLY A 73 2.45 20.05 3.26
CA GLY A 73 1.30 20.79 2.74
C GLY A 73 0.92 20.41 1.29
N LEU A 74 -0.38 20.35 0.99
CA LEU A 74 -0.83 20.05 -0.38
C LEU A 74 -0.66 21.24 -1.34
N PHE A 75 -0.59 22.46 -0.81
CA PHE A 75 -0.60 23.68 -1.59
C PHE A 75 0.63 24.53 -1.27
N ASP A 76 1.22 25.07 -2.32
CA ASP A 76 2.28 26.06 -2.19
C ASP A 76 1.72 27.45 -1.88
N ALA A 77 2.62 28.35 -1.49
CA ALA A 77 2.28 29.74 -1.22
C ALA A 77 1.68 30.43 -2.46
N ALA A 78 0.84 31.42 -2.17
CA ALA A 78 0.18 32.27 -3.14
C ALA A 78 1.20 32.90 -4.12
N GLY A 79 0.98 32.78 -5.43
CA GLY A 79 1.88 33.36 -6.45
C GLY A 79 1.55 34.82 -6.78
N ASP A 80 2.58 35.66 -6.92
CA ASP A 80 2.46 37.11 -7.15
C ASP A 80 1.69 37.47 -8.44
N CYS A 81 1.11 38.68 -8.47
CA CYS A 81 0.56 39.28 -9.68
C CYS A 81 1.67 39.89 -10.55
N ALA A 82 1.70 39.57 -11.85
CA ALA A 82 2.83 39.92 -12.71
C ALA A 82 2.88 41.42 -13.06
N ASP A 83 1.73 42.04 -13.39
CA ASP A 83 1.67 43.42 -13.87
C ASP A 83 0.53 44.24 -13.24
N ALA A 84 0.89 45.33 -12.56
CA ALA A 84 -0.09 46.20 -11.89
C ALA A 84 -1.03 46.96 -12.85
N ALA A 85 -0.61 47.19 -14.10
CA ALA A 85 -1.39 47.93 -15.10
C ALA A 85 -2.62 47.15 -15.57
N ASP A 86 -2.49 45.83 -15.72
CA ASP A 86 -3.54 44.93 -16.21
C ASP A 86 -4.10 44.01 -15.11
N ALA A 87 -3.73 44.25 -13.85
CA ALA A 87 -4.04 43.40 -12.71
C ALA A 87 -5.55 43.10 -12.56
N ARG A 88 -6.44 44.03 -12.94
CA ARG A 88 -7.88 43.78 -12.87
C ARG A 88 -8.33 42.70 -13.86
N ASP A 89 -7.85 42.78 -15.10
CA ASP A 89 -8.21 41.85 -16.17
C ASP A 89 -7.53 40.50 -15.96
N GLU A 90 -6.26 40.50 -15.53
CA GLU A 90 -5.55 39.27 -15.12
C GLU A 90 -6.25 38.58 -13.94
N GLY A 91 -6.74 39.34 -12.96
CA GLY A 91 -7.53 38.80 -11.85
C GLY A 91 -8.84 38.17 -12.31
N ALA A 92 -9.55 38.80 -13.24
CA ALA A 92 -10.79 38.27 -13.81
C ALA A 92 -10.56 36.99 -14.63
N GLU A 93 -9.51 36.96 -15.43
CA GLU A 93 -9.12 35.80 -16.21
C GLU A 93 -8.67 34.64 -15.30
N SER A 94 -7.84 34.92 -14.29
CA SER A 94 -7.42 33.92 -13.30
C SER A 94 -8.60 33.32 -12.55
N LEU A 95 -9.59 34.14 -12.17
CA LEU A 95 -10.82 33.67 -11.52
C LEU A 95 -11.65 32.77 -12.44
N ARG A 96 -11.76 33.13 -13.73
CA ARG A 96 -12.46 32.32 -14.74
C ARG A 96 -11.79 30.96 -14.91
N VAL A 97 -10.46 30.94 -15.02
CA VAL A 97 -9.66 29.71 -15.11
C VAL A 97 -9.80 28.87 -13.84
N ALA A 98 -9.76 29.49 -12.66
CA ALA A 98 -9.89 28.81 -11.38
C ALA A 98 -11.22 28.06 -11.28
N ARG A 99 -12.33 28.71 -11.64
CA ARG A 99 -13.66 28.08 -11.63
C ARG A 99 -13.75 26.93 -12.64
N ALA A 100 -13.31 27.16 -13.87
CA ALA A 100 -13.34 26.14 -14.91
C ALA A 100 -12.52 24.89 -14.54
N ARG A 101 -11.35 25.06 -13.91
CA ARG A 101 -10.57 23.93 -13.39
C ARG A 101 -11.25 23.29 -12.18
N GLY A 102 -11.79 24.10 -11.29
CA GLY A 102 -12.46 23.59 -10.09
C GLY A 102 -13.68 22.72 -10.38
N GLU A 103 -14.45 23.05 -11.42
CA GLU A 103 -15.55 22.20 -11.89
C GLU A 103 -15.09 20.80 -12.34
N ARG A 104 -13.83 20.67 -12.79
CA ARG A 104 -13.23 19.41 -13.24
C ARG A 104 -12.57 18.59 -12.14
N PHE A 105 -12.48 19.12 -10.91
CA PHE A 105 -11.82 18.46 -9.77
C PHE A 105 -12.29 17.02 -9.52
N ARG A 106 -13.58 16.73 -9.77
CA ARG A 106 -14.15 15.38 -9.58
C ARG A 106 -13.64 14.33 -10.57
N TYR A 107 -13.06 14.78 -11.68
CA TYR A 107 -12.54 13.92 -12.75
C TYR A 107 -11.01 13.96 -12.80
N ASP A 108 -10.42 15.11 -12.46
CA ASP A 108 -8.98 15.32 -12.40
C ASP A 108 -8.62 16.10 -11.14
N TYR A 109 -7.93 15.44 -10.21
CA TYR A 109 -7.51 16.04 -8.95
C TYR A 109 -6.50 17.18 -9.15
N GLN A 110 -5.65 17.10 -10.17
CA GLN A 110 -4.62 18.10 -10.46
C GLN A 110 -5.24 19.43 -10.90
N ASP A 111 -6.40 19.37 -11.56
CA ASP A 111 -7.17 20.58 -11.85
C ASP A 111 -7.67 21.29 -10.60
N GLY A 112 -8.07 20.55 -9.55
CA GLY A 112 -8.41 21.14 -8.26
C GLY A 112 -7.23 21.86 -7.61
N ILE A 113 -6.05 21.23 -7.63
CA ILE A 113 -4.81 21.84 -7.12
C ILE A 113 -4.49 23.13 -7.89
N ALA A 114 -4.51 23.06 -9.22
CA ALA A 114 -4.26 24.22 -10.08
C ALA A 114 -5.34 25.31 -9.95
N ALA A 115 -6.58 24.95 -9.61
CA ALA A 115 -7.66 25.90 -9.34
C ALA A 115 -7.37 26.72 -8.08
N VAL A 116 -6.89 26.11 -7.00
CA VAL A 116 -6.52 26.82 -5.76
C VAL A 116 -5.42 27.84 -6.02
N SER A 117 -4.38 27.47 -6.79
CA SER A 117 -3.33 28.42 -7.19
C SER A 117 -3.89 29.56 -8.04
N ALA A 118 -4.84 29.29 -8.93
CA ALA A 118 -5.46 30.32 -9.77
C ALA A 118 -6.38 31.26 -8.98
N TYR A 119 -7.13 30.77 -7.99
CA TYR A 119 -7.89 31.62 -7.06
C TYR A 119 -6.97 32.54 -6.28
N SER A 120 -5.85 32.01 -5.81
CA SER A 120 -4.87 32.79 -5.06
C SER A 120 -4.21 33.89 -5.90
N ARG A 121 -3.89 33.60 -7.18
CA ARG A 121 -3.44 34.64 -8.13
C ARG A 121 -4.52 35.69 -8.39
N ALA A 122 -5.77 35.26 -8.57
CA ALA A 122 -6.89 36.18 -8.77
C ALA A 122 -7.06 37.14 -7.59
N GLU A 123 -6.99 36.63 -6.35
CA GLU A 123 -7.00 37.44 -5.13
C GLU A 123 -5.91 38.52 -5.16
N GLN A 124 -4.66 38.12 -5.39
CA GLN A 124 -3.53 39.05 -5.39
C GLN A 124 -3.65 40.13 -6.48
N CYS A 125 -4.07 39.74 -7.68
CA CYS A 125 -4.25 40.70 -8.76
C CYS A 125 -5.44 41.66 -8.51
N PHE A 126 -6.54 41.18 -7.91
CA PHE A 126 -7.60 42.08 -7.47
C PHE A 126 -7.16 43.02 -6.34
N LEU A 127 -6.31 42.57 -5.41
CA LEU A 127 -5.73 43.44 -4.38
C LEU A 127 -4.84 44.52 -5.00
N ALA A 128 -3.97 44.15 -5.95
CA ALA A 128 -3.10 45.09 -6.67
C ALA A 128 -3.92 46.13 -7.47
N ALA A 129 -5.06 45.74 -8.02
CA ALA A 129 -6.00 46.62 -8.70
C ALA A 129 -6.92 47.43 -7.76
N GLY A 130 -6.79 47.30 -6.43
CA GLY A 130 -7.67 47.95 -5.45
C GLY A 130 -9.11 47.43 -5.44
N ALA A 131 -9.39 46.31 -6.09
CA ALA A 131 -10.71 45.70 -6.23
C ALA A 131 -11.05 44.78 -5.04
N VAL A 132 -11.06 45.33 -3.83
CA VAL A 132 -11.20 44.57 -2.57
C VAL A 132 -12.39 43.58 -2.56
N PRO A 133 -13.62 43.96 -3.00
CA PRO A 133 -14.75 43.02 -2.98
C PRO A 133 -14.56 41.81 -3.92
N ALA A 134 -13.80 41.97 -5.00
CA ALA A 134 -13.47 40.89 -5.92
C ALA A 134 -12.37 39.98 -5.34
N ALA A 135 -11.37 40.58 -4.68
CA ALA A 135 -10.32 39.84 -3.98
C ALA A 135 -10.92 38.94 -2.88
N GLU A 136 -11.78 39.48 -2.01
CA GLU A 136 -12.44 38.70 -0.96
C GLU A 136 -13.29 37.56 -1.52
N ARG A 137 -13.93 37.77 -2.68
CA ARG A 137 -14.69 36.70 -3.33
C ARG A 137 -13.77 35.59 -3.82
N ALA A 138 -12.68 35.94 -4.52
CA ALA A 138 -11.69 34.97 -4.99
C ALA A 138 -11.06 34.20 -3.83
N GLN A 139 -10.75 34.89 -2.73
CA GLN A 139 -10.21 34.30 -1.51
C GLN A 139 -11.18 33.27 -0.90
N ARG A 140 -12.46 33.63 -0.72
CA ARG A 140 -13.46 32.70 -0.15
C ARG A 140 -13.68 31.47 -1.04
N GLU A 141 -13.80 31.66 -2.35
CA GLU A 141 -13.95 30.55 -3.31
C GLU A 141 -12.70 29.64 -3.29
N GLY A 142 -11.50 30.23 -3.23
CA GLY A 142 -10.23 29.50 -3.10
C GLY A 142 -10.11 28.71 -1.80
N HIS A 143 -10.52 29.28 -0.66
CA HIS A 143 -10.54 28.59 0.61
C HIS A 143 -11.53 27.42 0.62
N ALA A 144 -12.75 27.63 0.11
CA ALA A 144 -13.74 26.55 0.03
C ALA A 144 -13.22 25.37 -0.80
N MET A 145 -12.58 25.65 -1.94
CA MET A 145 -11.95 24.61 -2.76
C MET A 145 -10.80 23.91 -2.02
N ARG A 146 -9.93 24.67 -1.34
CA ARG A 146 -8.85 24.10 -0.53
C ARG A 146 -9.38 23.15 0.54
N GLU A 147 -10.41 23.55 1.28
CA GLU A 147 -11.05 22.72 2.30
C GLU A 147 -11.67 21.45 1.73
N GLU A 148 -12.30 21.52 0.55
CA GLU A 148 -12.84 20.36 -0.15
C GLU A 148 -11.75 19.35 -0.52
N ILE A 149 -10.64 19.85 -1.08
CA ILE A 149 -9.49 19.01 -1.48
C ILE A 149 -8.83 18.38 -0.24
N GLU A 150 -8.55 19.15 0.80
CA GLU A 150 -7.99 18.63 2.04
C GLU A 150 -8.93 17.63 2.72
N GLY A 151 -10.24 17.88 2.67
CA GLY A 151 -11.25 16.93 3.13
C GLY A 151 -11.19 15.61 2.36
N THR A 152 -11.00 15.68 1.04
CA THR A 152 -10.82 14.50 0.18
C THR A 152 -9.54 13.75 0.52
N TYR A 153 -8.42 14.46 0.66
CA TYR A 153 -7.14 13.90 1.08
C TYR A 153 -7.25 13.15 2.43
N ARG A 154 -7.85 13.78 3.45
CA ARG A 154 -8.06 13.16 4.77
C ARG A 154 -8.93 11.90 4.67
N ARG A 155 -9.99 11.92 3.86
CA ARG A 155 -10.85 10.75 3.64
C ARG A 155 -10.10 9.61 2.97
N LEU A 156 -9.33 9.88 1.91
CA LEU A 156 -8.54 8.88 1.20
C LEU A 156 -7.50 8.23 2.11
N ARG A 157 -6.77 9.02 2.91
CA ARG A 157 -5.81 8.48 3.88
C ARG A 157 -6.47 7.57 4.90
N LEU A 158 -7.60 7.99 5.47
CA LEU A 158 -8.32 7.17 6.44
C LEU A 158 -8.85 5.88 5.80
N SER A 159 -9.40 5.97 4.59
CA SER A 159 -9.89 4.81 3.83
C SER A 159 -8.77 3.80 3.53
N LEU A 160 -7.61 4.30 3.10
CA LEU A 160 -6.41 3.48 2.87
C LEU A 160 -6.00 2.75 4.14
N GLN A 161 -5.86 3.49 5.25
CA GLN A 161 -5.51 2.91 6.54
C GLN A 161 -6.49 1.82 6.97
N GLN A 162 -7.80 2.09 6.89
CA GLN A 162 -8.82 1.11 7.26
C GLN A 162 -8.80 -0.13 6.37
N SER A 163 -8.46 0.02 5.09
CA SER A 163 -8.40 -1.10 4.14
C SER A 163 -7.17 -1.98 4.42
N LEU A 164 -6.03 -1.36 4.73
CA LEU A 164 -4.82 -2.07 5.19
C LEU A 164 -5.05 -2.79 6.52
N ASP A 165 -5.72 -2.15 7.49
CA ASP A 165 -6.07 -2.74 8.78
C ASP A 165 -6.98 -3.99 8.62
N ARG A 166 -7.89 -3.95 7.63
CA ARG A 166 -8.78 -5.08 7.30
C ARG A 166 -8.12 -6.15 6.42
N GLY A 167 -6.95 -5.89 5.85
CA GLY A 167 -6.29 -6.76 4.87
C GLY A 167 -7.03 -6.85 3.54
N ASP A 168 -7.77 -5.79 3.17
CA ASP A 168 -8.44 -5.66 1.88
C ASP A 168 -7.50 -4.96 0.90
N ASP A 169 -6.55 -5.76 0.38
CA ASP A 169 -5.43 -5.26 -0.44
C ASP A 169 -5.93 -4.65 -1.77
N ALA A 170 -7.04 -5.14 -2.33
CA ALA A 170 -7.66 -4.61 -3.54
C ALA A 170 -8.21 -3.19 -3.32
N THR A 171 -8.99 -2.98 -2.26
CA THR A 171 -9.50 -1.64 -1.91
C THR A 171 -8.37 -0.70 -1.48
N ALA A 172 -7.36 -1.22 -0.79
CA ALA A 172 -6.16 -0.46 -0.41
C ALA A 172 -5.44 0.05 -1.66
N LEU A 173 -5.21 -0.80 -2.66
CA LEU A 173 -4.55 -0.43 -3.91
C LEU A 173 -5.35 0.63 -4.69
N ALA A 174 -6.67 0.47 -4.79
CA ALA A 174 -7.52 1.46 -5.47
C ALA A 174 -7.45 2.83 -4.79
N THR A 175 -7.64 2.86 -3.47
CA THR A 175 -7.57 4.10 -2.68
C THR A 175 -6.18 4.75 -2.75
N LEU A 176 -5.12 3.94 -2.74
CA LEU A 176 -3.75 4.41 -2.83
C LEU A 176 -3.47 5.10 -4.17
N ARG A 177 -3.99 4.57 -5.28
CA ARG A 177 -3.87 5.20 -6.60
C ARG A 177 -4.56 6.56 -6.64
N GLU A 178 -5.78 6.67 -6.12
CA GLU A 178 -6.47 7.96 -6.02
C GLU A 178 -5.68 8.96 -5.17
N LEU A 179 -5.13 8.52 -4.05
CA LEU A 179 -4.29 9.36 -3.18
C LEU A 179 -3.01 9.82 -3.88
N ARG A 180 -2.39 8.95 -4.70
CA ARG A 180 -1.22 9.30 -5.51
C ARG A 180 -1.55 10.29 -6.61
N GLU A 181 -2.69 10.16 -7.28
CA GLU A 181 -3.14 11.16 -8.26
C GLU A 181 -3.33 12.53 -7.60
N LEU A 182 -3.86 12.58 -6.38
CA LEU A 182 -4.03 13.83 -5.64
C LEU A 182 -2.69 14.46 -5.19
N THR A 183 -1.66 13.64 -4.97
CA THR A 183 -0.35 14.07 -4.47
C THR A 183 0.74 14.08 -5.54
N HIS A 184 0.39 13.81 -6.81
CA HIS A 184 1.34 13.65 -7.91
C HIS A 184 2.22 14.89 -8.18
N HIS A 185 1.71 16.10 -7.90
CA HIS A 185 2.49 17.34 -8.03
C HIS A 185 3.58 17.48 -6.95
N ARG A 186 3.50 16.71 -5.86
CA ARG A 186 4.52 16.70 -4.81
C ARG A 186 5.62 15.70 -5.16
N ARG A 187 6.84 16.01 -4.72
CA ARG A 187 8.01 15.15 -4.84
C ARG A 187 8.74 15.16 -3.50
N ASP A 188 8.23 14.35 -2.59
CA ASP A 188 8.73 14.21 -1.23
C ASP A 188 8.82 12.73 -0.81
N ASP A 189 9.42 12.48 0.35
CA ASP A 189 9.58 11.14 0.90
C ASP A 189 8.23 10.42 1.09
N TYR A 190 7.15 11.17 1.29
CA TYR A 190 5.79 10.63 1.36
C TYR A 190 5.36 10.01 0.04
N THR A 191 5.47 10.74 -1.07
CA THR A 191 5.10 10.23 -2.39
C THR A 191 5.95 9.02 -2.80
N ALA A 192 7.22 8.98 -2.37
CA ALA A 192 8.09 7.81 -2.54
C ALA A 192 7.59 6.60 -1.73
N HIS A 193 7.20 6.80 -0.48
CA HIS A 193 6.60 5.77 0.37
C HIS A 193 5.29 5.22 -0.21
N LEU A 194 4.41 6.10 -0.71
CA LEU A 194 3.18 5.68 -1.39
C LEU A 194 3.47 4.82 -2.63
N ALA A 195 4.58 5.10 -3.33
CA ALA A 195 5.00 4.31 -4.49
C ALA A 195 5.60 2.95 -4.14
N GLU A 196 6.28 2.83 -3.00
CA GLU A 196 6.70 1.53 -2.48
C GLU A 196 5.50 0.69 -2.06
N LEU A 197 4.58 1.28 -1.28
CA LEU A 197 3.38 0.60 -0.82
C LEU A 197 2.51 0.10 -1.99
N GLU A 198 2.45 0.84 -3.09
CA GLU A 198 1.72 0.40 -4.27
C GLU A 198 2.32 -0.87 -4.87
N ARG A 199 3.65 -0.91 -5.01
CA ARG A 199 4.37 -2.07 -5.54
C ARG A 199 4.18 -3.29 -4.65
N GLU A 200 4.24 -3.11 -3.32
CA GLU A 200 3.96 -4.20 -2.38
C GLU A 200 2.54 -4.76 -2.53
N LEU A 201 1.52 -3.89 -2.61
CA LEU A 201 0.13 -4.32 -2.76
C LEU A 201 -0.12 -5.03 -4.11
N GLN A 202 0.53 -4.57 -5.18
CA GLN A 202 0.46 -5.22 -6.49
C GLN A 202 1.08 -6.63 -6.47
N LEU A 203 2.18 -6.82 -5.75
CA LEU A 203 2.79 -8.15 -5.55
C LEU A 203 1.87 -9.07 -4.74
N ASP A 204 1.28 -8.56 -3.66
CA ASP A 204 0.36 -9.32 -2.80
C ASP A 204 -0.91 -9.79 -3.57
N LEU A 205 -1.37 -8.98 -4.52
CA LEU A 205 -2.49 -9.31 -5.41
C LEU A 205 -2.09 -10.18 -6.63
N GLY A 206 -0.80 -10.47 -6.81
CA GLY A 206 -0.29 -11.22 -7.96
C GLY A 206 -0.32 -10.45 -9.28
N LEU A 207 -0.57 -9.13 -9.27
CA LEU A 207 -0.67 -8.29 -10.46
C LEU A 207 0.68 -8.00 -11.13
N LEU A 208 1.79 -8.23 -10.42
CA LEU A 208 3.16 -8.01 -10.90
C LEU A 208 3.84 -9.27 -11.45
N LEU A 209 3.16 -10.43 -11.47
CA LEU A 209 3.74 -11.71 -11.86
C LEU A 209 3.42 -12.17 -13.30
N ASP A 210 2.58 -11.43 -14.05
CA ASP A 210 2.09 -11.86 -15.38
C ASP A 210 2.96 -11.40 -16.57
N ASP A 211 4.03 -10.62 -16.37
CA ASP A 211 4.81 -10.04 -17.49
C ASP A 211 5.93 -10.94 -18.06
N ASP A 212 6.20 -12.12 -17.47
CA ASP A 212 7.30 -13.01 -17.92
C ASP A 212 6.86 -14.18 -18.85
N ASP A 213 5.56 -14.38 -19.10
CA ASP A 213 5.06 -15.46 -19.97
C ASP A 213 4.79 -15.02 -21.44
N ALA A 214 5.22 -13.81 -21.82
CA ALA A 214 4.98 -13.24 -23.15
C ALA A 214 6.26 -13.08 -24.01
N ARG A 215 7.22 -14.02 -23.94
CA ARG A 215 8.37 -14.09 -24.87
C ARG A 215 8.60 -15.47 -25.45
#